data_AF-A0A2G6KLZ5-F1
#
_entry.id   AF-A0A2G6KLZ5-F1
#
_cell.length_a   1.000
_cell.length_b   1.000
_cell.length_c   1.000
_cell.angle_alpha   90.00
_cell.angle_beta   90.00
_cell.angle_gamma   90.00
#
_symmetry.space_group_name_H-M   'P 1'
#
loop_
_entity.id
_entity.type
_entity.pdbx_description
1 polymer ?
#
loop_
_entity_poly.entity_id
_entity_poly.type
_entity_poly.pdbx_seq_one_letter_code
_entity_poly.pdbx_strand_id
1 'polypeptide(L)' 'LDTLFSERDLSPFESIDQFNAELSGDPPPEDTYDVRSNWYEVRINVEAEGIVLSQYTLFERGDDGKSRVVRRSRDTL' A
#
# COMPACT_ATOMS: atom_id res chain seq x y z
N LEU A 1 4.61 14.35 14.22
CA LEU A 1 4.08 13.56 13.09
C LEU A 1 5.17 12.68 12.48
N ASP A 2 6.36 13.21 12.18
CA ASP A 2 7.50 12.41 11.65
C ASP A 2 7.93 11.21 12.52
N THR A 3 7.92 11.36 13.85
CA THR A 3 8.34 10.28 14.77
C THR A 3 7.38 9.09 14.81
N LEU A 4 6.08 9.32 14.68
CA LEU A 4 5.05 8.26 14.63
C LEU A 4 5.16 7.38 13.38
N PHE A 5 5.56 7.96 12.24
CA PHE A 5 5.78 7.20 11.00
C PHE A 5 7.07 6.36 11.07
N SER A 6 8.11 6.90 11.70
CA SER A 6 9.42 6.25 11.80
C SER A 6 9.41 4.99 12.68
N GLU A 7 8.66 5.01 13.79
CA GLU A 7 8.57 3.87 14.72
C GLU A 7 7.67 2.75 14.16
N ARG A 8 6.54 3.11 13.53
CA ARG A 8 5.63 2.16 12.86
C ARG A 8 6.34 1.34 11.78
N ASP A 9 7.23 1.97 11.02
CA ASP A 9 7.94 1.30 9.92
C ASP A 9 8.96 0.25 10.43
N LEU A 10 9.37 0.32 11.71
CA LEU A 10 10.25 -0.63 12.36
C LEU A 10 9.49 -1.73 13.14
N SER A 11 8.24 -1.48 13.51
CA SER A 11 7.38 -2.41 14.26
C SER A 11 5.93 -2.23 13.84
N PRO A 12 5.54 -2.79 12.67
CA PRO A 12 4.18 -2.64 12.15
C PRO A 12 3.17 -3.39 13.00
N PHE A 13 1.93 -2.90 13.03
CA PHE A 13 0.81 -3.60 13.65
C PHE A 13 0.45 -4.87 12.86
N GLU A 14 0.27 -5.98 13.56
CA GLU A 14 -0.08 -7.28 12.94
C GLU A 14 -1.59 -7.54 12.93
N SER A 15 -2.34 -6.82 13.77
CA SER A 15 -3.81 -6.88 13.89
C SER A 15 -4.44 -5.52 14.21
N ILE A 16 -5.73 -5.39 13.93
CA ILE A 16 -6.55 -4.22 14.29
C ILE A 16 -6.65 -4.07 15.81
N ASP A 17 -6.74 -5.17 16.57
CA ASP A 17 -6.78 -5.14 18.03
C ASP A 17 -5.51 -4.54 18.63
N GLN A 18 -4.34 -4.90 18.10
CA GLN A 18 -3.07 -4.33 18.52
C GLN A 18 -3.02 -2.83 18.24
N PHE A 19 -3.44 -2.41 17.05
CA PHE A 19 -3.53 -1.00 16.68
C PHE A 19 -4.47 -0.23 17.63
N ASN A 20 -5.66 -0.79 17.92
CA ASN A 20 -6.66 -0.17 18.79
C ASN A 20 -6.19 -0.01 20.24
N ALA A 21 -5.40 -0.96 20.75
CA ALA A 21 -4.85 -0.89 22.10
C ALA A 21 -3.88 0.30 22.30
N GLU A 22 -3.28 0.80 21.22
CA GLU A 22 -2.36 1.94 21.27
C GLU A 22 -3.03 3.29 20.98
N LEU A 23 -4.31 3.29 20.61
CA LEU A 23 -5.07 4.52 20.42
C LEU A 23 -5.32 5.21 21.76
N SER A 24 -5.01 6.50 21.83
CA SER A 24 -5.31 7.33 23.01
C SER A 24 -6.77 7.81 23.06
N GLY A 25 -7.63 7.33 22.17
CA GLY A 25 -9.03 7.76 22.03
C GLY A 25 -9.90 6.68 21.39
N ASP A 26 -11.16 7.01 21.11
CA ASP A 26 -12.10 6.05 20.53
C ASP A 26 -11.64 5.59 19.15
N PRO A 27 -11.70 4.28 18.86
CA PRO A 27 -11.35 3.76 17.55
C PRO A 27 -12.30 4.30 16.47
N PRO A 28 -11.85 4.39 15.21
CA PRO A 28 -12.73 4.61 14.08
C PRO A 28 -13.80 3.52 14.02
N PRO A 29 -14.93 3.73 13.31
CA PRO A 29 -15.92 2.67 13.12
C PRO A 29 -15.28 1.40 12.54
N GLU A 30 -15.77 0.24 12.98
CA GLU A 30 -15.34 -1.05 12.41
C GLU A 30 -15.48 -1.04 10.88
N ASP A 31 -14.60 -1.80 10.21
CA ASP A 31 -14.53 -1.93 8.74
C ASP A 31 -14.15 -0.65 7.96
N THR A 32 -13.79 0.45 8.63
CA THR A 32 -13.34 1.68 7.95
C THR A 32 -11.82 1.75 7.73
N TYR A 33 -11.07 0.82 8.33
CA TYR A 33 -9.61 0.73 8.25
C TYR A 33 -9.14 -0.70 8.44
N ASP A 34 -7.92 -0.97 7.97
CA ASP A 34 -7.24 -2.25 8.10
C ASP A 34 -5.73 -1.99 8.24
N VAL A 35 -5.03 -2.91 8.91
CA VAL A 35 -3.56 -2.93 9.00
C VAL A 35 -2.93 -3.65 7.79
N ARG A 36 -3.76 -4.20 6.90
CA ARG A 36 -3.37 -4.87 5.66
C ARG A 36 -4.02 -4.21 4.46
N SER A 37 -3.44 -4.46 3.28
CA SER A 37 -4.04 -4.06 2.01
C SER A 37 -3.91 -5.21 1.00
N ASN A 38 -5.04 -5.53 0.35
CA ASN A 38 -5.04 -6.37 -0.84
C ASN A 38 -4.67 -5.58 -2.10
N TRP A 39 -4.51 -4.26 -2.02
CA TRP A 39 -4.26 -3.37 -3.14
C TRP A 39 -2.86 -2.79 -3.09
N TYR A 40 -2.17 -2.80 -4.23
CA TYR A 40 -0.85 -2.18 -4.34
C TYR A 40 -0.61 -1.67 -5.76
N GLU A 41 0.06 -0.53 -5.88
CA GLU A 41 0.46 0.03 -7.16
C GLU A 41 1.97 -0.12 -7.35
N VAL A 42 2.37 -0.65 -8.51
CA VAL A 42 3.78 -0.76 -8.89
C VAL A 42 4.06 0.22 -10.01
N ARG A 43 5.06 1.08 -9.80
CA ARG A 43 5.68 1.89 -10.84
C ARG A 43 6.85 1.11 -11.45
N ILE A 44 6.81 0.92 -12.76
CA ILE A 44 7.88 0.32 -13.54
C ILE A 44 8.47 1.42 -14.43
N ASN A 45 9.78 1.62 -14.35
CA ASN A 45 10.52 2.49 -15.26
C ASN A 45 11.36 1.61 -16.18
N VAL A 46 11.21 1.83 -17.49
CA VAL A 46 12.05 1.19 -18.51
C VAL A 46 12.88 2.30 -19.16
N GLU A 47 14.20 2.16 -19.09
CA GLU A 47 15.16 3.09 -19.68
C GLU A 47 15.87 2.42 -20.86
N ALA A 48 15.80 3.04 -22.04
CA ALA A 48 16.47 2.57 -23.25
C ALA A 48 16.83 3.77 -24.13
N GLU A 49 18.09 3.85 -24.59
CA GLU A 49 18.56 4.87 -25.53
C GLU A 49 18.25 6.32 -25.10
N GLY A 50 18.26 6.59 -23.78
CA GLY A 50 17.94 7.92 -23.22
C GLY A 50 16.45 8.25 -23.14
N ILE A 51 15.57 7.30 -23.48
CA ILE A 51 14.12 7.39 -23.31
C ILE A 51 13.74 6.66 -22.03
N VAL A 52 12.94 7.31 -21.18
CA VAL A 52 12.33 6.70 -19.99
C VAL A 52 10.84 6.54 -20.23
N LEU A 53 10.36 5.29 -20.18
CA LEU A 53 8.94 4.97 -20.15
C LEU A 53 8.55 4.59 -18.73
N SER A 54 7.60 5.33 -18.15
CA SER A 54 7.01 4.99 -16.86
C SER A 54 5.64 4.32 -17.05
N GLN A 55 5.40 3.25 -16.30
CA GLN A 55 4.10 2.58 -16.24
C GLN A 55 3.69 2.38 -14.79
N TYR A 56 2.46 2.80 -14.46
CA TYR A 56 1.80 2.52 -13.19
C TYR A 56 0.82 1.37 -13.39
N THR A 57 0.94 0.34 -12.56
CA THR A 57 0.07 -0.83 -12.60
C THR A 57 -0.55 -1.05 -11.23
N LEU A 58 -1.88 -0.93 -11.14
CA LEU A 58 -2.64 -1.26 -9.94
C LEU A 58 -2.93 -2.76 -9.95
N PHE A 59 -2.58 -3.41 -8.84
CA PHE A 59 -2.86 -4.80 -8.59
C PHE A 59 -3.82 -4.95 -7.41
N GLU A 60 -4.59 -6.03 -7.47
CA GLU A 60 -5.33 -6.58 -6.36
C GLU A 60 -4.84 -8.00 -6.10
N ARG A 61 -4.48 -8.29 -4.85
CA ARG A 61 -4.14 -9.61 -4.35
C ARG A 61 -5.42 -10.32 -3.91
N GLY A 62 -5.71 -11.45 -4.54
CA GLY A 62 -6.78 -12.33 -4.11
C GLY A 62 -6.39 -13.18 -2.92
N ASP A 63 -7.38 -13.79 -2.29
CA ASP A 63 -7.20 -14.67 -1.12
C ASP A 63 -6.39 -15.94 -1.46
N ASP A 64 -6.28 -16.30 -2.74
CA ASP A 64 -5.43 -17.40 -3.23
C ASP A 64 -3.94 -17.02 -3.31
N GLY A 65 -3.59 -15.81 -2.88
CA GLY A 65 -2.23 -15.26 -2.89
C GLY A 65 -1.77 -14.79 -4.27
N LYS A 66 -2.61 -14.87 -5.30
CA LYS A 66 -2.29 -14.38 -6.64
C LYS A 66 -2.75 -12.94 -6.80
N SER A 67 -2.06 -12.23 -7.69
CA SER A 67 -2.38 -10.86 -8.01
C SER A 67 -2.98 -10.74 -9.40
N ARG A 68 -4.03 -9.93 -9.52
CA ARG A 68 -4.62 -9.54 -10.81
C ARG A 68 -4.35 -8.08 -11.11
N VAL A 69 -4.18 -7.77 -12.39
CA VAL A 69 -4.07 -6.38 -12.85
C VAL A 69 -5.46 -5.78 -12.91
N VAL A 70 -5.68 -4.69 -12.19
CA VAL A 70 -6.95 -3.95 -12.21
C VAL A 70 -6.87 -2.75 -13.15
N ARG A 71 -5.72 -2.08 -13.19
CA ARG A 71 -5.51 -0.90 -14.04
C ARG A 71 -4.06 -0.83 -14.52
N ARG A 72 -3.87 -0.34 -15.74
CA ARG A 72 -2.57 0.09 -16.26
C ARG A 72 -2.68 1.52 -16.77
N SER A 73 -1.70 2.34 -16.43
CA SER A 73 -1.54 3.70 -16.94
C SER A 73 -0.11 3.86 -17.42
N ARG A 74 0.04 4.34 -18.64
CA ARG A 74 1.34 4.75 -19.17
C ARG A 74 1.49 6.24 -18.92
N ASP A 75 2.65 6.59 -18.41
CA ASP A 75 3.11 7.96 -18.34
C ASP A 75 4.14 8.10 -19.45
N THR A 76 3.68 8.60 -20.59
CA THR A 76 4.51 8.95 -21.75
C THR A 76 4.60 10.46 -21.80
N LEU A 77 5.82 10.99 -21.68
CA LEU A 77 6.15 12.37 -22.05
C LEU A 77 6.11 12.55 -23.57
#